data_AF-A0A353CDR7-F1
#
_entry.id   AF-A0A353CDR7-F1
#
_cell.length_a   1.000
_cell.length_b   1.000
_cell.length_c   1.000
_cell.angle_alpha   90.00
_cell.angle_beta   90.00
_cell.angle_gamma   90.00
#
_symmetry.space_group_name_H-M   'P 1'
#
loop_
_entity.id
_entity.type
_entity.pdbx_description
1 polymer ?
#
loop_
_entity_poly.entity_id
_entity_poly.type
_entity_poly.pdbx_seq_one_letter_code
_entity_poly.pdbx_strand_id
1 'polypeptide(L)'
;MFVRFAKTLILIAVVAVVSFGQAAGVKSGFDAKDYTALIERIASGANSEERGAAIKAELSAIKVRVSTEGFSRKTRDGATVRGNNIFGEVSNPRAKRTVMIGAHYDRVAAGKGAVDNASGSAAVLMLLRAFRDSPLKDTNLQAAFWDHEEQGLHGSRIFVD
;
A
#
# COMPACT_ATOMS: atom_id res chain seq x y z
N MET A 1 -10.70 -18.24 41.40
CA MET A 1 -9.80 -17.31 40.70
C MET A 1 -9.62 -17.82 39.28
N PHE A 2 -10.39 -17.29 38.32
CA PHE A 2 -10.38 -17.74 36.92
C PHE A 2 -9.44 -16.85 36.10
N VAL A 3 -8.35 -17.41 35.59
CA VAL A 3 -7.42 -16.71 34.68
C VAL A 3 -7.94 -16.86 33.26
N ARG A 4 -8.37 -15.75 32.65
CA ARG A 4 -8.68 -15.67 31.22
C ARG A 4 -7.38 -15.59 30.44
N PHE A 5 -7.06 -16.63 29.67
CA PHE A 5 -6.05 -16.53 28.61
C PHE A 5 -6.64 -15.76 27.42
N ALA A 6 -6.14 -14.55 27.19
CA ALA A 6 -6.39 -13.83 25.94
C ALA A 6 -5.71 -14.60 24.80
N LYS A 7 -6.52 -15.09 23.84
CA LYS A 7 -6.01 -15.66 22.60
C LYS A 7 -5.56 -14.50 21.71
N THR A 8 -4.26 -14.27 21.66
CA THR A 8 -3.63 -13.40 20.65
C THR A 8 -3.79 -14.06 19.28
N LEU A 9 -4.64 -13.49 18.44
CA LEU A 9 -4.79 -13.90 17.05
C LEU A 9 -3.74 -13.14 16.22
N ILE A 10 -2.64 -13.82 15.89
CA ILE A 10 -1.69 -13.32 14.88
C ILE A 10 -2.27 -13.71 13.52
N LEU A 11 -2.78 -12.73 12.77
CA LEU A 11 -3.23 -12.93 11.40
C LEU A 11 -2.00 -12.87 10.47
N ILE A 12 -1.40 -14.03 10.21
CA ILE A 12 -0.41 -14.17 9.13
C ILE A 12 -1.20 -14.23 7.82
N ALA A 13 -1.12 -13.19 7.01
CA ALA A 13 -1.70 -13.18 5.67
C ALA A 13 -0.86 -14.07 4.74
N VAL A 14 -1.22 -15.36 4.67
CA VAL A 14 -0.79 -16.23 3.59
C VAL A 14 -1.59 -15.82 2.35
N VAL A 15 -0.91 -15.38 1.30
CA VAL A 15 -1.53 -15.17 -0.02
C VAL A 15 -1.85 -16.55 -0.60
N ALA A 16 -3.01 -17.09 -0.25
CA ALA A 16 -3.62 -18.16 -1.00
C ALA A 16 -4.20 -17.54 -2.28
N VAL A 17 -3.71 -17.97 -3.45
CA VAL A 17 -4.38 -17.74 -4.72
C VAL A 17 -5.67 -18.55 -4.69
N VAL A 18 -6.72 -17.97 -4.10
CA VAL A 18 -8.08 -18.46 -4.23
C VAL A 18 -8.57 -17.95 -5.57
N SER A 19 -8.72 -18.87 -6.53
CA SER A 19 -9.52 -18.64 -7.72
C SER A 19 -10.93 -18.26 -7.28
N PHE A 20 -11.22 -16.96 -7.21
CA PHE A 20 -12.59 -16.47 -7.04
C PHE A 20 -13.34 -16.79 -8.33
N GLY A 21 -14.02 -17.94 -8.31
CA GLY A 21 -15.11 -18.22 -9.21
C GLY A 21 -16.15 -17.11 -9.11
N GLN A 22 -16.43 -16.50 -10.26
CA GLN A 22 -17.60 -15.70 -10.63
C GLN A 22 -18.65 -15.52 -9.52
N ALA A 23 -18.47 -14.52 -8.68
CA ALA A 23 -19.55 -13.92 -7.93
C ALA A 23 -19.84 -12.54 -8.55
N ALA A 24 -20.94 -12.47 -9.30
CA ALA A 24 -21.58 -11.28 -9.83
C ALA A 24 -20.72 -10.36 -10.73
N GLY A 25 -20.61 -10.69 -12.02
CA GLY A 25 -20.71 -9.71 -13.12
C GLY A 25 -19.75 -8.51 -13.22
N VAL A 26 -18.79 -8.34 -12.32
CA VAL A 26 -17.78 -7.28 -12.42
C VAL A 26 -16.71 -7.76 -13.39
N LYS A 27 -16.77 -7.32 -14.65
CA LYS A 27 -15.58 -7.31 -15.49
C LYS A 27 -14.61 -6.32 -14.85
N SER A 28 -13.69 -6.80 -14.00
CA SER A 28 -12.55 -5.97 -13.61
C SER A 28 -11.84 -5.61 -14.90
N GLY A 29 -11.68 -4.32 -15.18
CA GLY A 29 -10.95 -3.85 -16.36
C GLY A 29 -9.45 -4.15 -16.32
N PHE A 30 -9.02 -5.11 -15.49
CA PHE A 30 -7.63 -5.39 -15.16
C PHE A 30 -7.34 -6.88 -15.17
N ASP A 31 -6.19 -7.24 -15.70
CA ASP A 31 -5.68 -8.61 -15.74
C ASP A 31 -4.25 -8.73 -15.15
N ALA A 32 -3.67 -9.93 -15.28
CA ALA A 32 -2.32 -10.20 -14.77
C ALA A 32 -1.22 -9.37 -15.45
N LYS A 33 -1.45 -8.89 -16.68
CA LYS A 33 -0.51 -8.03 -17.40
C LYS A 33 -0.51 -6.63 -16.82
N ASP A 34 -1.67 -6.08 -16.47
CA ASP A 34 -1.76 -4.79 -15.81
C ASP A 34 -1.01 -4.81 -14.46
N TYR A 35 -1.22 -5.88 -13.69
CA TYR A 35 -0.51 -6.09 -12.44
C TYR A 35 1.01 -6.17 -12.65
N THR A 36 1.47 -6.99 -13.60
CA THR A 36 2.91 -7.14 -13.89
C THR A 36 3.52 -5.84 -14.40
N ALA A 37 2.82 -5.08 -15.24
CA ALA A 37 3.28 -3.79 -15.73
C ALA A 37 3.41 -2.75 -14.60
N LEU A 38 2.52 -2.77 -13.60
CA LEU A 38 2.66 -1.93 -12.41
C LEU A 38 3.88 -2.33 -11.58
N ILE A 39 4.12 -3.63 -11.39
CA ILE A 39 5.32 -4.12 -10.71
C ILE A 39 6.56 -3.60 -11.43
N GLU A 40 6.66 -3.78 -12.74
CA GLU A 40 7.81 -3.36 -13.52
C GLU A 40 8.02 -1.85 -13.46
N ARG A 41 6.94 -1.06 -13.57
CA ARG A 41 7.02 0.40 -13.48
C ARG A 41 7.57 0.85 -12.13
N ILE A 42 7.04 0.32 -11.02
CA ILE A 42 7.53 0.64 -9.68
C ILE A 42 8.96 0.10 -9.51
N ALA A 43 9.23 -1.16 -9.85
CA ALA A 43 10.53 -1.80 -9.68
C ALA A 43 11.65 -1.19 -10.54
N SER A 44 11.29 -0.47 -11.61
CA SER A 44 12.25 0.23 -12.47
C SER A 44 12.86 1.46 -11.81
N GLY A 45 12.21 2.05 -10.79
CA GLY A 45 12.71 3.22 -10.09
C GLY A 45 13.98 2.92 -9.29
N ALA A 46 15.03 3.72 -9.51
CA ALA A 46 16.33 3.55 -8.89
C ALA A 46 16.36 3.95 -7.41
N ASN A 47 15.42 4.76 -6.94
CA ASN A 47 15.35 5.27 -5.56
C ASN A 47 13.89 5.46 -5.12
N SER A 48 13.67 5.79 -3.84
CA SER A 48 12.33 6.05 -3.32
C SER A 48 11.58 7.12 -4.12
N GLU A 49 12.24 8.21 -4.52
CA GLU A 49 11.58 9.30 -5.24
C GLU A 49 10.95 8.84 -6.56
N GLU A 50 11.71 8.10 -7.39
CA GLU A 50 11.23 7.56 -8.67
C GLU A 50 10.13 6.52 -8.48
N ARG A 51 10.28 5.62 -7.49
CA ARG A 51 9.27 4.59 -7.17
C ARG A 51 7.96 5.23 -6.68
N GLY A 52 8.08 6.22 -5.80
CA GLY A 52 6.95 7.02 -5.31
C GLY A 52 6.30 7.85 -6.42
N ALA A 53 7.08 8.35 -7.39
CA ALA A 53 6.53 9.02 -8.58
C ALA A 53 5.66 8.08 -9.42
N ALA A 54 6.08 6.83 -9.63
CA ALA A 54 5.28 5.83 -10.33
C ALA A 54 3.95 5.53 -9.60
N ILE A 55 3.97 5.42 -8.27
CA ILE A 55 2.76 5.24 -7.45
C ILE A 55 1.84 6.45 -7.56
N LYS A 56 2.36 7.67 -7.38
CA LYS A 56 1.57 8.91 -7.50
C LYS A 56 0.94 9.08 -8.89
N ALA A 57 1.67 8.69 -9.93
CA ALA A 57 1.16 8.71 -11.30
C ALA A 57 -0.03 7.75 -11.46
N GLU A 58 0.06 6.52 -10.94
CA GLU A 58 -1.05 5.57 -11.00
C GLU A 58 -2.25 6.03 -10.16
N LEU A 59 -2.03 6.51 -8.93
CA LEU A 59 -3.09 7.08 -8.09
C LEU A 59 -3.83 8.23 -8.79
N SER A 60 -3.08 9.10 -9.47
CA SER A 60 -3.65 10.19 -10.27
C SER A 60 -4.43 9.67 -11.48
N ALA A 61 -3.91 8.65 -12.17
CA ALA A 61 -4.56 8.02 -13.32
C ALA A 61 -5.90 7.35 -12.94
N ILE A 62 -5.98 6.73 -11.76
CA ILE A 62 -7.23 6.12 -11.25
C ILE A 62 -8.17 7.13 -10.57
N LYS A 63 -7.77 8.40 -10.48
CA LYS A 63 -8.57 9.54 -10.00
C LYS A 63 -9.11 9.36 -8.57
N VAL A 64 -8.30 8.77 -7.69
CA VAL A 64 -8.60 8.73 -6.24
C VAL A 64 -8.07 9.99 -5.56
N ARG A 65 -8.50 10.25 -4.32
CA ARG A 65 -7.86 11.32 -3.53
C ARG A 65 -6.44 10.92 -3.19
N VAL A 66 -5.50 11.85 -3.31
CA VAL A 66 -4.07 11.63 -3.03
C VAL A 66 -3.60 12.65 -2.01
N SER A 67 -2.85 12.19 -1.02
CA SER A 67 -2.12 13.04 -0.09
C SER A 67 -0.74 12.45 0.18
N THR A 68 0.16 13.27 0.72
CA THR A 68 1.51 12.86 1.07
C THR A 68 1.91 13.44 2.42
N GLU A 69 2.79 12.73 3.11
CA GLU A 69 3.37 13.16 4.39
C GLU A 69 4.89 13.06 4.31
N GLY A 70 5.53 14.22 4.16
CA GLY A 70 6.97 14.34 4.20
C GLY A 70 7.48 14.25 5.64
N PHE A 71 8.58 13.54 5.86
CA PHE A 71 9.17 13.38 7.19
C PHE A 71 10.68 13.50 7.18
N SER A 72 11.24 13.83 8.34
CA SER A 72 12.69 13.90 8.59
C SER A 72 12.97 13.44 10.02
N ARG A 73 13.71 12.34 10.19
CA ARG A 73 13.99 11.71 11.49
C ARG A 73 15.48 11.51 11.70
N LYS A 74 15.94 11.68 12.94
CA LYS A 74 17.28 11.25 13.36
C LYS A 74 17.30 9.77 13.71
N THR A 75 18.23 9.02 13.12
CA THR A 75 18.51 7.63 13.48
C THR A 75 19.40 7.56 14.71
N ARG A 76 19.54 6.36 15.29
CA ARG A 76 20.32 6.13 16.52
C ARG A 76 21.81 6.46 16.36
N ASP A 77 22.34 6.33 15.16
CA ASP A 77 23.72 6.66 14.78
C ASP A 77 23.90 8.15 14.40
N GLY A 78 22.85 8.97 14.53
CA GLY A 78 22.90 10.42 14.30
C GLY A 78 22.69 10.86 12.85
N ALA A 79 22.55 9.91 11.91
CA ALA A 79 22.16 10.23 10.53
C ALA A 79 20.74 10.81 10.47
N THR A 80 20.45 11.55 9.41
CA THR A 80 19.09 12.07 9.14
C THR A 80 18.49 11.29 7.99
N VAL A 81 17.35 10.66 8.24
CA VAL A 81 16.54 9.96 7.25
C VAL A 81 15.38 10.86 6.85
N ARG A 82 15.20 11.11 5.55
CA ARG A 82 14.09 11.90 5.02
C ARG A 82 13.34 11.08 4.00
N GLY A 83 12.02 11.04 4.11
CA GLY A 83 11.18 10.30 3.19
C GLY A 83 9.81 10.94 3.06
N ASN A 84 8.94 10.29 2.31
CA ASN A 84 7.61 10.83 2.05
C ASN A 84 6.56 9.72 1.91
N ASN A 85 5.72 9.52 2.92
CA ASN A 85 4.60 8.60 2.81
C ASN A 85 3.62 9.11 1.74
N ILE A 86 3.00 8.17 1.00
CA ILE A 86 1.99 8.48 -0.01
C ILE A 86 0.69 7.79 0.39
N PHE A 87 -0.43 8.49 0.30
CA PHE A 87 -1.75 7.96 0.59
C PHE A 87 -2.66 8.10 -0.61
N GLY A 88 -3.50 7.09 -0.81
CA GLY A 88 -4.61 7.11 -1.76
C GLY A 88 -5.91 6.82 -1.04
N GLU A 89 -7.02 7.45 -1.41
CA GLU A 89 -8.31 7.20 -0.76
C GLU A 89 -9.47 7.08 -1.76
N VAL A 90 -10.21 5.98 -1.65
CA VAL A 90 -11.55 5.84 -2.22
C VAL A 90 -12.55 6.17 -1.14
N SER A 91 -13.27 7.26 -1.36
CA SER A 91 -14.08 7.87 -0.33
C SER A 91 -15.55 7.54 -0.52
N ASN A 92 -16.22 7.27 0.59
CA ASN A 92 -17.65 7.03 0.63
C ASN A 92 -18.31 8.13 1.47
N PRO A 93 -19.22 8.94 0.91
CA PRO A 93 -19.92 10.00 1.66
C PRO A 93 -20.74 9.50 2.85
N ARG A 94 -21.09 8.21 2.87
CA ARG A 94 -21.81 7.55 3.97
C ARG A 94 -20.89 6.69 4.84
N ALA A 95 -19.57 6.86 4.71
CA ALA A 95 -18.61 6.08 5.48
C ALA A 95 -18.85 6.24 6.99
N LYS A 96 -18.91 5.11 7.69
CA LYS A 96 -18.93 5.01 9.15
C LYS A 96 -17.63 4.43 9.69
N ARG A 97 -16.77 3.93 8.80
CA ARG A 97 -15.49 3.30 9.11
C ARG A 97 -14.51 3.52 7.96
N THR A 98 -13.23 3.37 8.26
CA THR A 98 -12.15 3.33 7.27
C THR A 98 -11.44 1.99 7.39
N VAL A 99 -11.19 1.36 6.25
CA VAL A 99 -10.25 0.24 6.14
C VAL A 99 -8.97 0.77 5.53
N MET A 100 -7.85 0.54 6.19
CA MET A 100 -6.53 0.87 5.66
C MET A 100 -5.85 -0.38 5.12
N ILE A 101 -5.29 -0.28 3.91
CA ILE A 101 -4.43 -1.27 3.29
C ILE A 101 -3.09 -0.60 2.94
N GLY A 102 -1.99 -1.35 2.88
CA GLY A 102 -0.73 -0.71 2.55
C GLY A 102 0.40 -1.66 2.19
N ALA A 103 1.47 -1.05 1.68
CA ALA A 103 2.74 -1.66 1.33
C ALA A 103 3.84 -0.61 1.53
N HIS A 104 5.10 -1.01 1.58
CA HIS A 104 6.20 -0.04 1.44
C HIS A 104 6.65 0.01 -0.01
N TYR A 105 7.23 1.14 -0.40
CA TYR A 105 7.66 1.36 -1.77
C TYR A 105 9.15 1.66 -1.89
N ASP A 106 9.90 1.77 -0.80
CA ASP A 106 11.35 1.82 -0.88
C ASP A 106 11.92 0.46 -1.32
N ARG A 107 13.24 0.38 -1.42
CA ARG A 107 13.97 -0.84 -1.74
C ARG A 107 15.32 -0.83 -1.06
N VAL A 108 15.86 -2.02 -0.80
CA VAL A 108 17.30 -2.18 -0.58
C VAL A 108 18.10 -1.92 -1.85
N ALA A 109 19.39 -1.63 -1.70
CA ALA A 109 20.32 -1.47 -2.82
C ALA A 109 20.46 -2.75 -3.66
N ALA A 110 20.37 -3.91 -2.99
CA ALA A 110 20.48 -5.23 -3.62
C ALA A 110 19.20 -5.58 -4.40
N GLY A 111 19.26 -5.45 -5.72
CA GLY A 111 18.15 -5.81 -6.60
C GLY A 111 17.09 -4.71 -6.77
N LYS A 112 16.02 -5.04 -7.48
CA LYS A 112 14.98 -4.09 -7.91
C LYS A 112 13.79 -3.97 -6.95
N GLY A 113 13.76 -4.75 -5.87
CA GLY A 113 12.63 -4.74 -4.93
C GLY A 113 11.29 -5.10 -5.58
N ALA A 114 11.29 -6.10 -6.47
CA ALA A 114 10.09 -6.52 -7.21
C ALA A 114 9.07 -7.20 -6.29
N VAL A 115 9.53 -8.17 -5.50
CA VAL A 115 8.72 -8.84 -4.46
C VAL A 115 8.75 -8.09 -3.13
N ASP A 116 9.73 -7.21 -2.96
CA ASP A 116 9.99 -6.44 -1.74
C ASP A 116 10.24 -4.95 -2.08
N ASN A 117 9.20 -4.16 -2.33
CA ASN A 117 7.78 -4.54 -2.26
C ASN A 117 6.94 -3.87 -3.36
N ALA A 118 7.48 -3.83 -4.58
CA ALA A 118 6.75 -3.32 -5.74
C ALA A 118 5.47 -4.14 -6.02
N SER A 119 5.49 -5.45 -5.81
CA SER A 119 4.33 -6.34 -5.96
C SER A 119 3.21 -6.07 -4.97
N GLY A 120 3.53 -5.78 -3.70
CA GLY A 120 2.52 -5.38 -2.72
C GLY A 120 1.96 -4.00 -3.04
N SER A 121 2.82 -3.05 -3.41
CA SER A 121 2.38 -1.71 -3.84
C SER A 121 1.45 -1.77 -5.07
N ALA A 122 1.80 -2.58 -6.08
CA ALA A 122 0.95 -2.81 -7.24
C ALA A 122 -0.40 -3.43 -6.85
N ALA A 123 -0.42 -4.37 -5.90
CA ALA A 123 -1.67 -5.00 -5.44
C ALA A 123 -2.58 -3.98 -4.74
N VAL A 124 -2.01 -3.10 -3.91
CA VAL A 124 -2.76 -2.02 -3.25
C VAL A 124 -3.35 -1.04 -4.27
N LEU A 125 -2.58 -0.66 -5.30
CA LEU A 125 -3.08 0.20 -6.40
C LEU A 125 -4.25 -0.45 -7.15
N MET A 126 -4.16 -1.74 -7.44
CA MET A 126 -5.21 -2.51 -8.11
C MET A 126 -6.48 -2.59 -7.26
N LEU A 127 -6.34 -2.77 -5.94
CA LEU A 127 -7.47 -2.74 -5.01
C LEU A 127 -8.13 -1.36 -4.95
N LEU A 128 -7.35 -0.28 -4.83
CA LEU A 128 -7.90 1.08 -4.89
C LEU A 128 -8.70 1.30 -6.17
N ARG A 129 -8.17 0.86 -7.31
CA ARG A 129 -8.86 0.97 -8.59
C ARG A 129 -10.17 0.18 -8.60
N ALA A 130 -10.14 -1.08 -8.21
CA ALA A 130 -11.34 -1.92 -8.14
C ALA A 130 -12.43 -1.32 -7.23
N PHE A 131 -12.04 -0.81 -6.05
CA PHE A 131 -12.99 -0.22 -5.11
C PHE A 131 -13.42 1.21 -5.51
N ARG A 132 -12.66 1.91 -6.35
CA ARG A 132 -13.13 3.17 -6.97
C ARG A 132 -14.30 2.92 -7.92
N ASP A 133 -14.29 1.80 -8.64
CA ASP A 133 -15.40 1.38 -9.52
C ASP A 133 -16.57 0.81 -8.72
N SER A 134 -16.28 0.10 -7.64
CA SER A 134 -17.28 -0.53 -6.78
C SER A 134 -17.01 -0.25 -5.30
N PRO A 135 -17.38 0.94 -4.79
CA PRO A 135 -17.07 1.34 -3.42
C PRO A 135 -17.67 0.41 -2.36
N LEU A 136 -16.91 0.19 -1.29
CA LEU A 136 -17.38 -0.57 -0.13
C LEU A 136 -18.57 0.14 0.54
N LYS A 137 -19.54 -0.65 1.03
CA LYS A 137 -20.70 -0.11 1.76
C LYS A 137 -20.26 0.53 3.08
N ASP A 138 -20.69 1.77 3.30
CA ASP A 138 -20.47 2.57 4.51
C ASP A 138 -19.01 2.59 4.99
N THR A 139 -18.06 2.50 4.06
CA THR A 139 -16.62 2.33 4.37
C THR A 139 -15.77 3.14 3.40
N ASN A 140 -14.84 3.93 3.93
CA ASN A 140 -13.72 4.47 3.16
C ASN A 140 -12.64 3.39 3.00
N LEU A 141 -12.00 3.35 1.84
CA LEU A 141 -10.77 2.59 1.65
C LEU A 141 -9.59 3.55 1.56
N GLN A 142 -8.66 3.44 2.49
CA GLN A 142 -7.43 4.22 2.49
C GLN A 142 -6.24 3.29 2.18
N ALA A 143 -5.41 3.69 1.24
CA ALA A 143 -4.12 3.07 0.97
C ALA A 143 -3.01 3.90 1.60
N ALA A 144 -2.00 3.23 2.14
CA ALA A 144 -0.73 3.82 2.51
C ALA A 144 0.43 3.13 1.79
N PHE A 145 1.33 3.94 1.25
CA PHE A 145 2.60 3.53 0.70
C PHE A 145 3.70 4.13 1.56
N TRP A 146 4.32 3.28 2.37
CA TRP A 146 5.32 3.69 3.35
C TRP A 146 6.68 3.85 2.70
N ASP A 147 7.38 4.94 3.04
CA ASP A 147 8.78 5.12 2.64
C ASP A 147 9.71 4.63 3.77
N HIS A 148 10.91 4.21 3.38
CA HIS A 148 11.99 3.81 4.30
C HIS A 148 11.59 2.72 5.32
N GLU A 149 10.88 1.69 4.84
CA GLU A 149 10.63 0.47 5.61
C GLU A 149 11.93 -0.29 5.86
N GLU A 150 12.75 -0.43 4.82
CA GLU A 150 13.96 -1.26 4.78
C GLU A 150 15.07 -0.70 5.69
N GLN A 151 14.95 0.57 6.05
CA GLN A 151 15.88 1.29 6.93
C GLN A 151 15.40 1.32 8.39
N GLY A 152 14.26 0.69 8.70
CA GLY A 152 13.74 0.57 10.06
C GLY A 152 12.35 1.17 10.26
N LEU A 153 11.42 0.90 9.34
CA LEU A 153 9.99 1.23 9.44
C LEU A 153 9.74 2.74 9.63
N HIS A 154 10.55 3.59 9.01
CA HIS A 154 10.52 5.03 9.29
C HIS A 154 9.18 5.67 8.91
N GLY A 155 8.69 5.41 7.71
CA GLY A 155 7.44 5.97 7.23
C GLY A 155 6.25 5.55 8.10
N SER A 156 6.09 4.26 8.36
CA SER A 156 4.96 3.76 9.16
C SER A 156 5.02 4.17 10.62
N ARG A 157 6.22 4.36 11.20
CA ARG A 157 6.37 4.88 12.58
C ARG A 157 5.89 6.32 12.69
N ILE A 158 6.28 7.18 11.74
CA ILE A 158 5.82 8.58 11.72
C ILE A 158 4.30 8.67 11.66
N PHE A 159 3.65 7.76 10.93
CA PHE A 159 2.19 7.78 10.80
C PHE A 159 1.43 7.40 12.08
N VAL A 160 2.01 6.55 12.94
CA VAL A 160 1.34 6.06 14.16
C VAL A 160 1.72 6.83 15.42
N ASP A 161 2.80 7.59 15.39
CA ASP A 161 3.30 8.43 16.49
C ASP A 161 2.48 9.73 16.61
#